data_AF-A0A2N2JEW5-F1
#
_entry.id   AF-A0A2N2JEW5-F1
#
_cell.length_a   1.000
_cell.length_b   1.000
_cell.length_c   1.000
_cell.angle_alpha   90.00
_cell.angle_beta   90.00
_cell.angle_gamma   90.00
#
_symmetry.space_group_name_H-M   'P 1'
#
loop_
_entity.id
_entity.type
_entity.pdbx_description
1 polymer ?
#
loop_
_entity_poly.entity_id
_entity_poly.type
_entity_poly.pdbx_seq_one_letter_code
_entity_poly.pdbx_strand_id
1 'polypeptide(L)'
;MTDAVDRARYLSAVEVRFVALRGRGYALSARDVERVEGWRLAGVPLDVALRVLEDGVREYRRTWRSGEGAPRTLGYFSAQIALVMKRRGAMLLAPDGETDAREPAVDDRWGAVLAAVEAAGQAQSDPAARDVLRRAWRRLRAGRDAGEDVWALTDEVDSAIVAELGALLSPERLAELSRAADVAIERAGGARMSVQARGEYHRFELDLRVREALGVPELLEVLLDEPPL
;
A
#
# COMPACT_ATOMS: atom_id res chain seq x y z
N MET A 1 -6.24 30.34 6.87
CA MET A 1 -7.10 30.66 5.71
C MET A 1 -6.67 29.90 4.46
N THR A 2 -5.36 29.72 4.23
CA THR A 2 -4.79 28.98 3.10
C THR A 2 -5.16 27.48 3.08
N ASP A 3 -5.13 26.78 4.22
CA ASP A 3 -5.43 25.33 4.27
C ASP A 3 -6.86 24.95 3.84
N ALA A 4 -7.86 25.77 4.17
CA ALA A 4 -9.24 25.51 3.75
C ALA A 4 -9.43 25.66 2.24
N VAL A 5 -8.74 26.62 1.62
CA VAL A 5 -8.75 26.85 0.18
C VAL A 5 -7.99 25.73 -0.53
N ASP A 6 -6.83 25.32 0.00
CA ASP A 6 -6.01 24.23 -0.55
C ASP A 6 -6.73 22.89 -0.46
N ARG A 7 -7.39 22.62 0.67
CA ARG A 7 -8.27 21.46 0.87
C ARG A 7 -9.38 21.42 -0.17
N ALA A 8 -10.13 22.51 -0.32
CA ALA A 8 -11.23 22.60 -1.29
C ALA A 8 -10.73 22.38 -2.73
N ARG A 9 -9.57 22.95 -3.08
CA ARG A 9 -8.95 22.79 -4.39
C ARG A 9 -8.53 21.34 -4.66
N TYR A 10 -7.90 20.69 -3.69
CA TYR A 10 -7.44 19.29 -3.81
C TYR A 10 -8.63 18.35 -4.01
N LEU A 11 -9.63 18.45 -3.13
CA LEU A 11 -10.83 17.62 -3.17
C LEU A 11 -11.60 17.80 -4.48
N SER A 12 -11.83 19.06 -4.88
CA SER A 12 -12.56 19.38 -6.11
C SER A 12 -11.84 18.86 -7.36
N ALA A 13 -10.51 18.98 -7.42
CA ALA A 13 -9.75 18.46 -8.56
C ALA A 13 -9.83 16.93 -8.68
N VAL A 14 -9.71 16.21 -7.56
CA VAL A 14 -9.83 14.75 -7.53
C VAL A 14 -11.26 14.30 -7.88
N GLU A 15 -12.28 14.96 -7.33
CA GLU A 15 -13.68 14.67 -7.63
C GLU A 15 -13.99 14.85 -9.12
N VAL A 16 -13.68 16.03 -9.67
CA VAL A 16 -13.94 16.34 -11.09
C VAL A 16 -13.26 15.31 -11.99
N ARG A 17 -11.99 14.98 -11.70
CA ARG A 17 -11.24 14.01 -12.50
C ARG A 17 -11.83 12.61 -12.39
N PHE A 18 -12.12 12.14 -11.18
CA PHE A 18 -12.62 10.78 -10.98
C PHE A 18 -14.01 10.59 -11.57
N VAL A 19 -14.90 11.59 -11.43
CA VAL A 19 -16.22 11.58 -12.07
C VAL A 19 -16.10 11.55 -13.60
N ALA A 20 -15.23 12.38 -14.18
CA ALA A 20 -14.98 12.39 -15.62
C ALA A 20 -14.46 11.04 -16.13
N LEU A 21 -13.52 10.42 -15.41
CA LEU A 21 -12.97 9.11 -15.77
C LEU A 21 -14.01 7.98 -15.65
N ARG A 22 -14.94 8.07 -14.68
CA ARG A 22 -16.00 7.07 -14.49
C ARG A 22 -17.12 7.21 -15.52
N GLY A 23 -17.30 8.40 -16.09
CA GLY A 23 -18.37 8.71 -17.06
C GLY A 23 -19.77 8.62 -16.48
N ARG A 24 -19.91 8.57 -15.14
CA ARG A 24 -21.19 8.46 -14.41
C ARG A 24 -21.05 8.96 -12.97
N GLY A 25 -22.19 9.37 -12.39
CA GLY A 25 -22.26 9.96 -11.05
C GLY A 25 -22.02 11.47 -11.06
N TYR A 26 -22.41 12.14 -9.97
CA TYR A 26 -22.33 13.61 -9.86
C TYR A 26 -21.33 14.09 -8.79
N ALA A 27 -20.93 13.23 -7.86
CA ALA A 27 -20.04 13.57 -6.75
C ALA A 27 -19.36 12.34 -6.14
N LEU A 28 -18.34 12.57 -5.31
CA LEU A 28 -17.74 11.57 -4.44
C LEU A 28 -18.71 11.13 -3.33
N SER A 29 -18.61 9.87 -2.91
CA SER A 29 -19.27 9.42 -1.68
C SER A 29 -18.55 9.99 -0.45
N ALA A 30 -19.20 10.06 0.71
CA ALA A 30 -18.57 10.52 1.95
C ALA A 30 -17.26 9.75 2.27
N ARG A 31 -17.26 8.43 2.04
CA ARG A 31 -16.07 7.57 2.21
C ARG A 31 -14.95 7.88 1.21
N ASP A 32 -15.31 8.25 -0.01
CA ASP A 32 -14.31 8.67 -1.01
C ASP A 32 -13.73 10.04 -0.65
N VAL A 33 -14.55 10.96 -0.11
CA VAL A 33 -14.08 12.25 0.41
C VAL A 33 -13.09 12.05 1.55
N GLU A 34 -13.42 11.22 2.54
CA GLU A 34 -12.50 10.87 3.64
C GLU A 34 -11.18 10.30 3.13
N ARG A 35 -11.21 9.48 2.08
CA ARG A 35 -10.00 8.91 1.47
C ARG A 35 -9.14 9.97 0.77
N VAL A 36 -9.76 10.89 0.03
CA VAL A 36 -9.04 12.00 -0.61
C VAL A 36 -8.42 12.94 0.43
N GLU A 37 -9.13 13.20 1.53
CA GLU A 37 -8.56 13.91 2.68
C GLU A 37 -7.39 13.16 3.28
N GLY A 38 -7.50 11.83 3.44
CA GLY A 38 -6.41 10.99 3.89
C GLY A 38 -5.17 11.15 3.03
N TRP A 39 -5.31 11.14 1.69
CA TRP A 39 -4.20 11.37 0.77
C TRP A 39 -3.60 12.77 0.92
N ARG A 40 -4.43 13.80 1.01
CA ARG A 40 -3.96 15.19 1.20
C ARG A 40 -3.18 15.33 2.51
N LEU A 41 -3.71 14.78 3.60
CA LEU A 41 -3.10 14.82 4.93
C LEU A 41 -1.79 14.01 4.97
N ALA A 42 -1.71 12.91 4.22
CA ALA A 42 -0.48 12.14 4.00
C ALA A 42 0.53 12.83 3.06
N GLY A 43 0.22 14.05 2.58
CA GLY A 43 1.12 14.83 1.74
C GLY A 43 1.22 14.34 0.29
N VAL A 44 0.25 13.55 -0.18
CA VAL A 44 0.20 13.11 -1.58
C VAL A 44 0.04 14.33 -2.49
N PRO A 45 0.97 14.56 -3.44
CA PRO A 45 0.83 15.66 -4.40
C PRO A 45 -0.39 15.46 -5.31
N LEU A 46 -1.10 16.55 -5.61
CA LEU A 46 -2.33 16.48 -6.40
C LEU A 46 -2.09 15.87 -7.78
N ASP A 47 -0.99 16.23 -8.44
CA ASP A 47 -0.59 15.67 -9.73
C ASP A 47 -0.38 14.15 -9.68
N VAL A 48 0.15 13.63 -8.57
CA VAL A 48 0.32 12.18 -8.34
C VAL A 48 -1.04 11.51 -8.22
N ALA A 49 -1.91 12.03 -7.35
CA ALA A 49 -3.24 11.46 -7.16
C ALA A 49 -4.03 11.43 -8.48
N LEU A 50 -4.01 12.53 -9.24
CA LEU A 50 -4.69 12.60 -10.54
C LEU A 50 -4.12 11.62 -11.56
N ARG A 51 -2.79 11.48 -11.65
CA ARG A 51 -2.13 10.54 -12.56
C ARG A 51 -2.48 9.09 -12.21
N VAL A 52 -2.43 8.73 -10.92
CA VAL A 52 -2.82 7.39 -10.47
C VAL A 52 -4.27 7.06 -10.84
N LEU A 53 -5.19 8.03 -10.74
CA LEU A 53 -6.57 7.81 -11.17
C LEU A 53 -6.65 7.54 -12.67
N GLU A 54 -5.96 8.31 -13.50
CA GLU A 54 -5.95 8.15 -14.95
C GLU A 54 -5.36 6.81 -15.37
N ASP A 55 -4.19 6.47 -14.83
CA ASP A 55 -3.48 5.24 -15.15
C ASP A 55 -4.24 4.01 -14.61
N GLY A 56 -4.75 4.08 -13.38
CA GLY A 56 -5.54 3.00 -12.79
C GLY A 56 -6.85 2.75 -13.55
N VAL A 57 -7.52 3.79 -14.05
CA VAL A 57 -8.73 3.62 -14.91
C VAL A 57 -8.36 3.05 -16.28
N ARG A 58 -7.25 3.51 -16.87
CA ARG A 58 -6.75 2.98 -18.14
C ARG A 58 -6.44 1.49 -18.02
N GLU A 59 -5.75 1.11 -16.95
CA GLU A 59 -5.39 -0.27 -16.67
C GLU A 59 -6.62 -1.12 -16.39
N TYR A 60 -7.53 -0.66 -15.53
CA TYR A 60 -8.79 -1.33 -15.27
C TYR A 60 -9.57 -1.64 -16.56
N ARG A 61 -9.63 -0.69 -17.51
CA ARG A 61 -10.30 -0.89 -18.81
C ARG A 61 -9.58 -1.86 -19.74
N ARG A 62 -8.26 -2.04 -19.58
CA ARG A 62 -7.48 -3.04 -20.34
C ARG A 62 -7.70 -4.44 -19.79
N THR A 63 -7.73 -4.58 -18.46
CA THR A 63 -7.85 -5.88 -17.79
C THR A 63 -9.28 -6.44 -17.83
N TRP A 64 -10.30 -5.58 -17.74
CA TRP A 64 -11.71 -6.01 -17.67
C TRP A 64 -12.39 -5.94 -19.05
N ARG A 65 -13.28 -6.92 -19.33
CA ARG A 65 -13.97 -7.08 -20.62
C ARG A 65 -14.69 -5.80 -21.05
N SER A 66 -14.75 -5.56 -22.37
CA SER A 66 -15.46 -4.43 -22.97
C SER A 66 -16.93 -4.37 -22.52
N GLY A 67 -17.24 -3.43 -21.62
CA GLY A 67 -18.60 -3.22 -21.11
C GLY A 67 -18.65 -2.92 -19.60
N GLU A 68 -17.65 -3.33 -18.83
CA GLU A 68 -17.55 -2.93 -17.42
C GLU A 68 -16.97 -1.52 -17.31
N GLY A 69 -17.77 -0.58 -16.80
CA GLY A 69 -17.36 0.81 -16.59
C GLY A 69 -16.25 0.95 -15.54
N ALA A 70 -15.62 2.12 -15.46
CA ALA A 70 -14.47 2.36 -14.58
C ALA A 70 -14.75 2.04 -13.08
N PRO A 71 -13.69 1.89 -12.25
CA PRO A 71 -13.80 1.61 -10.81
C PRO A 71 -14.84 2.49 -10.12
N ARG A 72 -15.67 1.87 -9.27
CA ARG A 72 -16.83 2.52 -8.66
C ARG A 72 -16.45 3.46 -7.50
N THR A 73 -15.33 3.21 -6.84
CA THR A 73 -14.89 3.91 -5.62
C THR A 73 -13.41 4.24 -5.71
N LEU A 74 -12.96 5.20 -4.90
CA LEU A 74 -11.54 5.55 -4.80
C LEU A 74 -10.71 4.51 -4.04
N GLY A 75 -11.37 3.55 -3.38
CA GLY A 75 -10.72 2.43 -2.68
C GLY A 75 -9.70 1.70 -3.54
N TYR A 76 -10.06 1.44 -4.80
CA TYR A 76 -9.21 0.77 -5.80
C TYR A 76 -7.83 1.43 -5.96
N PHE A 77 -7.74 2.76 -5.85
CA PHE A 77 -6.51 3.50 -6.13
C PHE A 77 -5.61 3.68 -4.91
N SER A 78 -6.05 3.27 -3.71
CA SER A 78 -5.33 3.53 -2.46
C SER A 78 -3.94 2.89 -2.48
N ALA A 79 -3.86 1.62 -2.90
CA ALA A 79 -2.60 0.89 -3.01
C ALA A 79 -1.68 1.49 -4.08
N GLN A 80 -2.23 1.92 -5.22
CA GLN A 80 -1.46 2.58 -6.28
C GLN A 80 -0.90 3.94 -5.83
N ILE A 81 -1.67 4.71 -5.04
CA ILE A 81 -1.18 5.97 -4.46
C ILE A 81 -0.07 5.71 -3.44
N ALA A 82 -0.25 4.76 -2.53
CA ALA A 82 0.77 4.39 -1.56
C ALA A 82 2.08 3.98 -2.26
N LEU A 83 1.97 3.17 -3.31
CA LEU A 83 3.09 2.77 -4.17
C LEU A 83 3.82 3.95 -4.79
N VAL A 84 3.11 4.84 -5.50
CA VAL A 84 3.76 5.96 -6.18
C VAL A 84 4.42 6.88 -5.16
N MET A 85 3.84 7.04 -3.98
CA MET A 85 4.45 7.82 -2.91
C MET A 85 5.70 7.14 -2.33
N LYS A 86 5.71 5.82 -2.17
CA LYS A 86 6.89 5.06 -1.75
C LYS A 86 8.03 5.19 -2.77
N ARG A 87 7.74 5.01 -4.06
CA ARG A 87 8.71 5.20 -5.16
C ARG A 87 9.21 6.64 -5.22
N ARG A 88 8.33 7.62 -5.03
CA ARG A 88 8.71 9.05 -4.99
C ARG A 88 9.58 9.37 -3.78
N GLY A 89 9.28 8.80 -2.62
CA GLY A 89 10.13 8.90 -1.42
C GLY A 89 11.51 8.31 -1.65
N ALA A 90 11.58 7.12 -2.27
CA ALA A 90 12.84 6.48 -2.64
C ALA A 90 13.65 7.30 -3.66
N MET A 91 13.01 7.86 -4.70
CA MET A 91 13.68 8.74 -5.68
C MET A 91 14.18 10.05 -5.09
N LEU A 92 13.49 10.61 -4.09
CA LEU A 92 13.96 11.81 -3.38
C LEU A 92 15.14 11.54 -2.44
N LEU A 93 15.37 10.26 -2.09
CA LEU A 93 16.44 9.80 -1.20
C LEU A 93 17.58 9.10 -1.95
N ALA A 94 17.37 8.71 -3.21
CA ALA A 94 18.37 8.08 -4.05
C ALA A 94 19.26 9.15 -4.73
N PRO A 95 20.59 9.01 -4.69
CA PRO A 95 21.47 9.79 -5.57
C PRO A 95 21.22 9.34 -7.03
N ASP A 96 21.24 10.30 -7.96
CA ASP A 96 20.88 10.15 -9.37
C ASP A 96 21.31 8.81 -9.98
N GLY A 97 20.35 7.98 -10.38
CA GLY A 97 20.61 6.70 -11.04
C GLY A 97 19.36 5.94 -11.46
N GLU A 98 19.02 6.09 -12.74
CA GLU A 98 18.28 5.18 -13.63
C GLU A 98 17.13 4.32 -13.06
N THR A 99 15.93 4.51 -13.61
CA THR A 99 14.89 3.48 -13.56
C THR A 99 14.22 3.40 -14.94
N ASP A 100 14.62 2.38 -15.70
CA ASP A 100 13.99 1.98 -16.96
C ASP A 100 12.74 1.15 -16.62
N ALA A 101 11.56 1.62 -17.01
CA ALA A 101 10.28 1.03 -16.64
C ALA A 101 9.60 0.41 -17.86
N ARG A 102 9.58 -0.91 -17.94
CA ARG A 102 8.88 -1.67 -18.98
C ARG A 102 7.91 -2.65 -18.34
N GLU A 103 6.60 -2.40 -18.48
CA GLU A 103 5.52 -3.18 -17.84
C GLU A 103 5.53 -4.69 -18.23
N PRO A 104 5.52 -5.61 -17.24
CA PRO A 104 5.42 -7.05 -17.47
C PRO A 104 3.98 -7.60 -17.39
N ALA A 105 3.82 -8.84 -17.86
CA ALA A 105 2.55 -9.54 -18.01
C ALA A 105 1.83 -9.81 -16.66
N VAL A 106 0.52 -9.58 -16.65
CA VAL A 106 -0.37 -9.45 -15.48
C VAL A 106 -0.64 -10.77 -14.71
N ASP A 107 -0.30 -11.93 -15.25
CA ASP A 107 -0.97 -13.20 -14.87
C ASP A 107 -0.36 -14.05 -13.74
N ASP A 108 0.85 -13.75 -13.22
CA ASP A 108 1.45 -14.59 -12.14
C ASP A 108 1.69 -13.88 -10.79
N ARG A 109 0.99 -12.76 -10.55
CA ARG A 109 1.06 -12.04 -9.26
C ARG A 109 0.62 -12.91 -8.07
N TRP A 110 -0.38 -13.76 -8.28
CA TRP A 110 -0.81 -14.73 -7.28
C TRP A 110 0.28 -15.73 -6.94
N GLY A 111 1.02 -16.22 -7.95
CA GLY A 111 2.13 -17.15 -7.75
C GLY A 111 3.23 -16.52 -6.90
N ALA A 112 3.62 -15.28 -7.23
CA ALA A 112 4.65 -14.55 -6.51
C ALA A 112 4.31 -14.37 -5.01
N VAL A 113 3.12 -13.86 -4.69
CA VAL A 113 2.72 -13.65 -3.29
C VAL A 113 2.61 -14.97 -2.51
N LEU A 114 2.02 -16.00 -3.11
CA LEU A 114 1.93 -17.31 -2.47
C LEU A 114 3.31 -17.91 -2.21
N ALA A 115 4.23 -17.81 -3.17
CA ALA A 115 5.60 -18.28 -3.02
C ALA A 115 6.37 -17.51 -1.94
N ALA A 116 6.19 -16.19 -1.86
CA ALA A 116 6.84 -15.37 -0.84
C ALA A 116 6.37 -15.72 0.58
N VAL A 117 5.06 -15.89 0.79
CA VAL A 117 4.52 -16.31 2.10
C VAL A 117 4.97 -17.73 2.45
N GLU A 118 5.00 -18.65 1.48
CA GLU A 118 5.48 -20.01 1.69
C GLU A 118 6.97 -20.03 2.07
N ALA A 119 7.81 -19.29 1.35
CA ALA A 119 9.24 -19.18 1.62
C ALA A 119 9.50 -18.59 3.02
N ALA A 120 8.79 -17.52 3.39
CA ALA A 120 8.85 -16.94 4.72
C ALA A 120 8.44 -17.96 5.81
N GLY A 121 7.39 -18.75 5.56
CA GLY A 121 6.94 -19.79 6.47
C GLY A 121 7.96 -20.93 6.66
N GLN A 122 8.68 -21.30 5.59
CA GLN A 122 9.74 -22.31 5.64
C GLN A 122 11.00 -21.81 6.35
N ALA A 123 11.34 -20.54 6.19
CA ALA A 123 12.48 -19.91 6.85
C ALA A 123 12.25 -19.69 8.36
N GLN A 124 11.00 -19.67 8.80
CA GLN A 124 10.65 -19.36 10.18
C GLN A 124 10.94 -20.52 11.14
N SER A 125 11.66 -20.22 12.23
CA SER A 125 12.03 -21.17 13.28
C SER A 125 10.96 -21.28 14.38
N ASP A 126 10.23 -20.20 14.67
CA ASP A 126 9.14 -20.19 15.65
C ASP A 126 7.86 -20.87 15.10
N PRO A 127 7.36 -21.95 15.75
CA PRO A 127 6.12 -22.61 15.36
C PRO A 127 4.89 -21.68 15.30
N ALA A 128 4.78 -20.72 16.21
CA ALA A 128 3.64 -19.81 16.27
C ALA A 128 3.64 -18.86 15.07
N ALA A 129 4.80 -18.29 14.75
CA ALA A 129 4.97 -17.44 13.57
C ALA A 129 4.75 -18.22 12.27
N ARG A 130 5.22 -19.48 12.19
CA ARG A 130 4.94 -20.36 11.06
C ARG A 130 3.45 -20.62 10.87
N ASP A 131 2.70 -20.76 11.96
CA ASP A 131 1.24 -20.95 11.91
C ASP A 131 0.49 -19.71 11.42
N VAL A 132 0.94 -18.50 11.78
CA VAL A 132 0.42 -17.24 11.21
C VAL A 132 0.60 -17.23 9.69
N LEU A 133 1.82 -17.48 9.21
CA LEU A 133 2.14 -17.47 7.78
C LEU A 133 1.37 -18.58 7.02
N ARG A 134 1.18 -19.75 7.63
CA ARG A 134 0.37 -20.83 7.04
C ARG A 134 -1.11 -20.43 6.91
N ARG A 135 -1.69 -19.71 7.88
CA ARG A 135 -3.06 -19.20 7.78
C ARG A 135 -3.17 -18.14 6.69
N ALA A 136 -2.22 -17.21 6.63
CA ALA A 136 -2.15 -16.20 5.59
C ALA A 136 -2.09 -16.83 4.18
N TRP A 137 -1.22 -17.82 3.98
CA TRP A 137 -1.12 -18.56 2.72
C TRP A 137 -2.44 -19.24 2.34
N ARG A 138 -3.12 -19.89 3.29
CA ARG A 138 -4.43 -20.52 3.02
C ARG A 138 -5.48 -19.49 2.64
N ARG A 139 -5.48 -18.32 3.29
CA ARG A 139 -6.42 -17.23 2.98
C ARG A 139 -6.17 -16.68 1.57
N LEU A 140 -4.92 -16.46 1.19
CA LEU A 140 -4.52 -16.02 -0.14
C LEU A 140 -4.92 -17.04 -1.21
N ARG A 141 -4.63 -18.33 -0.96
CA ARG A 141 -5.01 -19.40 -1.89
C ARG A 141 -6.52 -19.49 -2.08
N ALA A 142 -7.29 -19.42 -0.99
CA ALA A 142 -8.74 -19.40 -1.08
C ALA A 142 -9.27 -18.19 -1.87
N GLY A 143 -8.65 -17.02 -1.68
CA GLY A 143 -9.01 -15.81 -2.44
C GLY A 143 -8.69 -15.91 -3.92
N ARG A 144 -7.55 -16.52 -4.29
CA ARG A 144 -7.23 -16.85 -5.67
C ARG A 144 -8.29 -17.75 -6.29
N ASP A 145 -8.64 -18.85 -5.61
CA ASP A 145 -9.62 -19.83 -6.08
C ASP A 145 -11.04 -19.22 -6.20
N ALA A 146 -11.35 -18.24 -5.36
CA ALA A 146 -12.60 -17.48 -5.39
C ALA A 146 -12.61 -16.32 -6.41
N GLY A 147 -11.49 -16.03 -7.07
CA GLY A 147 -11.38 -14.90 -8.00
C GLY A 147 -11.44 -13.53 -7.32
N GLU A 148 -10.97 -13.42 -6.07
CA GLU A 148 -10.83 -12.15 -5.37
C GLU A 148 -9.78 -11.24 -6.03
N ASP A 149 -9.81 -9.96 -5.70
CA ASP A 149 -8.79 -9.01 -6.13
C ASP A 149 -7.48 -9.25 -5.38
N VAL A 150 -6.40 -9.55 -6.11
CA VAL A 150 -5.10 -9.90 -5.52
C VAL A 150 -4.52 -8.77 -4.67
N TRP A 151 -4.71 -7.52 -5.06
CA TRP A 151 -4.17 -6.36 -4.34
C TRP A 151 -4.90 -6.14 -3.03
N ALA A 152 -6.23 -6.08 -3.07
CA ALA A 152 -7.06 -5.86 -1.89
C ALA A 152 -6.85 -6.98 -0.86
N LEU A 153 -6.82 -8.23 -1.30
CA LEU A 153 -6.61 -9.34 -0.39
C LEU A 153 -5.18 -9.36 0.16
N THR A 154 -4.19 -9.05 -0.67
CA THR A 154 -2.79 -9.02 -0.20
C THR A 154 -2.60 -7.95 0.86
N ASP A 155 -3.13 -6.74 0.68
CA ASP A 155 -3.10 -5.65 1.69
C ASP A 155 -3.74 -6.06 3.03
N GLU A 156 -4.91 -6.70 2.98
CA GLU A 156 -5.62 -7.21 4.15
C GLU A 156 -4.80 -8.29 4.88
N VAL A 157 -4.31 -9.29 4.14
CA VAL A 157 -3.53 -10.40 4.70
C VAL A 157 -2.19 -9.91 5.25
N ASP A 158 -1.54 -9.01 4.54
CA ASP A 158 -0.25 -8.44 4.91
C ASP A 158 -0.35 -7.64 6.23
N SER A 159 -1.39 -6.82 6.37
CA SER A 159 -1.71 -6.13 7.62
C SER A 159 -1.97 -7.10 8.78
N ALA A 160 -2.70 -8.19 8.51
CA ALA A 160 -2.99 -9.22 9.51
C ALA A 160 -1.72 -9.97 9.96
N ILE A 161 -0.83 -10.32 9.01
CA ILE A 161 0.45 -10.97 9.31
C ILE A 161 1.25 -10.12 10.29
N VAL A 162 1.46 -8.83 10.00
CA VAL A 162 2.27 -7.97 10.87
C VAL A 162 1.66 -7.81 12.26
N ALA A 163 0.34 -7.61 12.34
CA ALA A 163 -0.34 -7.49 13.62
C ALA A 163 -0.21 -8.76 14.47
N GLU A 164 -0.45 -9.94 13.87
CA GLU A 164 -0.36 -11.22 14.58
C GLU A 164 1.08 -11.56 14.97
N LEU A 165 2.05 -11.33 14.08
CA LEU A 165 3.45 -11.56 14.34
C LEU A 165 4.04 -10.60 15.37
N GLY A 166 3.64 -9.33 15.33
CA GLY A 166 4.02 -8.33 16.34
C GLY A 166 3.54 -8.73 17.74
N ALA A 167 2.38 -9.40 17.85
CA ALA A 167 1.84 -9.90 19.11
C ALA A 167 2.62 -11.12 19.67
N LEU A 168 3.44 -11.79 18.85
CA LEU A 168 4.32 -12.88 19.30
C LEU A 168 5.64 -12.39 19.90
N LEU A 169 6.03 -11.13 19.62
CA LEU A 169 7.26 -10.55 20.14
C LEU A 169 7.15 -10.31 21.64
N SER A 170 8.27 -10.49 22.36
CA SER A 170 8.32 -10.09 23.76
C SER A 170 8.13 -8.57 23.90
N PRO A 171 7.58 -8.08 25.03
CA PRO A 171 7.43 -6.65 25.27
C PRO A 171 8.76 -5.88 25.13
N GLU A 172 9.86 -6.48 25.56
CA GLU A 172 11.20 -5.88 25.47
C GLU A 172 11.63 -5.71 24.01
N ARG A 173 11.40 -6.75 23.18
CA ARG A 173 11.76 -6.72 21.77
C ARG A 173 10.88 -5.71 21.02
N LEU A 174 9.58 -5.67 21.30
CA LEU A 174 8.67 -4.70 20.70
C LEU A 174 9.06 -3.25 21.07
N ALA A 175 9.44 -3.01 22.32
CA ALA A 175 9.93 -1.71 22.78
C ALA A 175 11.24 -1.31 22.09
N GLU A 176 12.14 -2.27 21.82
CA GLU A 176 13.35 -2.02 21.03
C GLU A 176 13.04 -1.59 19.59
N LEU A 177 12.17 -2.33 18.89
CA LEU A 177 11.77 -2.00 17.52
C LEU A 177 11.04 -0.66 17.46
N SER A 178 10.17 -0.37 18.44
CA SER A 178 9.47 0.91 18.55
C SER A 178 10.42 2.10 18.72
N ARG A 179 11.46 1.97 19.56
CA ARG A 179 12.51 3.00 19.65
C ARG A 179 13.28 3.15 18.35
N ALA A 180 13.53 2.06 17.64
CA ALA A 180 14.24 2.09 16.37
C ALA A 180 13.40 2.77 15.26
N ALA A 181 12.07 2.66 15.33
CA ALA A 181 11.12 3.41 14.51
C ALA A 181 11.15 4.91 14.84
N ASP A 182 11.14 5.27 16.14
CA ASP A 182 11.27 6.68 16.55
C ASP A 182 12.53 7.35 16.01
N VAL A 183 13.67 6.65 16.05
CA VAL A 183 14.95 7.15 15.51
C VAL A 183 14.86 7.37 13.98
N ALA A 184 14.15 6.51 13.25
CA ALA A 184 13.96 6.69 11.81
C ALA A 184 13.11 7.93 11.51
N ILE A 185 12.02 8.11 12.26
CA ILE A 185 11.14 9.28 12.16
C ILE A 185 11.91 10.58 12.45
N GLU A 186 12.76 10.59 13.47
CA GLU A 186 13.60 11.75 13.79
C GLU A 186 14.54 12.11 12.64
N ARG A 187 15.21 11.12 12.04
CA ARG A 187 16.09 11.30 10.88
C ARG A 187 15.34 11.82 9.65
N ALA A 188 14.09 11.40 9.46
CA ALA A 188 13.21 11.87 8.39
C ALA A 188 12.60 13.27 8.65
N GLY A 189 12.99 13.96 9.73
CA GLY A 189 12.49 15.29 10.05
C GLY A 189 11.15 15.29 10.79
N GLY A 190 10.86 14.24 11.56
CA GLY A 190 9.61 14.05 12.31
C GLY A 190 9.21 15.19 13.24
N ALA A 191 10.14 16.08 13.63
CA ALA A 191 9.85 17.31 14.37
C ALA A 191 8.93 18.29 13.62
N ARG A 192 8.84 18.18 12.28
CA ARG A 192 7.99 19.02 11.42
C ARG A 192 6.64 18.37 11.10
N MET A 193 6.43 17.12 11.52
CA MET A 193 5.20 16.38 11.25
C MET A 193 4.11 16.75 12.25
N SER A 194 2.85 16.67 11.83
CA SER A 194 1.73 16.71 12.77
C SER A 194 1.75 15.48 13.68
N VAL A 195 1.10 15.56 14.85
CA VAL A 195 1.01 14.41 15.78
C VAL A 195 0.39 13.19 15.08
N GLN A 196 -0.63 13.41 14.24
CA GLN A 196 -1.27 12.35 13.46
C GLN A 196 -0.30 11.75 12.44
N ALA A 197 0.35 12.57 11.60
CA ALA A 197 1.29 12.09 10.60
C ALA A 197 2.48 11.35 11.22
N ARG A 198 2.95 11.83 12.39
CA ARG A 198 3.99 11.15 13.16
C ARG A 198 3.52 9.79 13.67
N GLY A 199 2.29 9.67 14.16
CA GLY A 199 1.72 8.41 14.62
C GLY A 199 1.49 7.40 13.49
N GLU A 200 1.03 7.87 12.33
CA GLU A 200 0.90 7.04 11.12
C GLU A 200 2.26 6.55 10.62
N TYR A 201 3.26 7.45 10.59
CA TYR A 201 4.60 7.07 10.16
C TYR A 201 5.30 6.16 11.16
N HIS A 202 5.05 6.34 12.46
CA HIS A 202 5.52 5.41 13.50
C HIS A 202 4.99 4.00 13.30
N ARG A 203 3.69 3.87 13.01
CA ARG A 203 3.09 2.56 12.73
C ARG A 203 3.75 1.91 11.52
N PHE A 204 3.90 2.65 10.42
CA PHE A 204 4.56 2.16 9.22
C PHE A 204 6.00 1.69 9.49
N GLU A 205 6.82 2.49 10.18
CA GLU A 205 8.19 2.12 10.52
C GLU A 205 8.24 0.92 11.47
N LEU A 206 7.33 0.86 12.45
CA LEU A 206 7.25 -0.29 13.35
C LEU A 206 6.91 -1.58 12.58
N ASP A 207 5.93 -1.52 11.68
CA ASP A 207 5.54 -2.66 10.84
C ASP A 207 6.71 -3.15 9.98
N LEU A 208 7.47 -2.22 9.39
CA LEU A 208 8.70 -2.52 8.64
C LEU A 208 9.74 -3.23 9.52
N ARG A 209 9.99 -2.74 10.74
CA ARG A 209 10.97 -3.36 11.64
C ARG A 209 10.52 -4.72 12.17
N VAL A 210 9.21 -4.93 12.39
CA VAL A 210 8.67 -6.25 12.76
C VAL A 210 8.93 -7.25 11.64
N ARG A 211 8.69 -6.87 10.38
CA ARG A 211 9.00 -7.69 9.20
C ARG A 211 10.47 -8.06 9.11
N GLU A 212 11.35 -7.06 9.19
CA GLU A 212 12.80 -7.26 9.16
C GLU A 212 13.26 -8.21 10.27
N ALA A 213 12.76 -8.01 11.49
CA ALA A 213 13.12 -8.83 12.65
C ALA A 213 12.67 -10.29 12.52
N LEU A 214 11.60 -10.55 11.76
CA LEU A 214 10.99 -11.88 11.60
C LEU A 214 11.26 -12.50 10.23
N GLY A 215 12.00 -11.83 9.36
CA GLY A 215 12.32 -12.30 8.01
C GLY A 215 11.08 -12.45 7.11
N VAL A 216 10.09 -11.59 7.28
CA VAL A 216 8.84 -11.63 6.51
C VAL A 216 8.86 -10.54 5.43
N PRO A 217 8.64 -10.87 4.15
CA PRO A 217 8.63 -9.86 3.10
C PRO A 217 7.42 -8.93 3.21
N GLU A 218 7.52 -7.74 2.64
CA GLU A 218 6.35 -6.88 2.40
C GLU A 218 5.60 -7.44 1.19
N LEU A 219 4.41 -8.01 1.40
CA LEU A 219 3.73 -8.72 0.31
C LEU A 219 3.28 -7.79 -0.81
N LEU A 220 3.05 -6.52 -0.49
CA LEU A 220 2.81 -5.49 -1.50
C LEU A 220 4.06 -5.26 -2.37
N GLU A 221 5.28 -5.33 -1.84
CA GLU A 221 6.50 -5.29 -2.66
C GLU A 221 6.62 -6.50 -3.58
N VAL A 222 6.22 -7.68 -3.13
CA VAL A 222 6.22 -8.89 -3.97
C VAL A 222 5.29 -8.75 -5.17
N LEU A 223 4.17 -8.02 -5.04
CA LEU A 223 3.29 -7.71 -6.17
C LEU A 223 3.88 -6.69 -7.15
N LEU A 224 4.93 -6.00 -6.75
CA LEU A 224 5.60 -4.93 -7.47
C LEU A 224 6.90 -5.36 -8.12
N ASP A 225 7.58 -6.33 -7.52
CA ASP A 225 8.81 -6.93 -8.04
C ASP A 225 8.49 -7.82 -9.24
N GLU A 226 9.18 -7.55 -10.35
CA GLU A 226 9.09 -8.37 -11.55
C GLU A 226 9.83 -9.69 -11.29
N PRO A 227 9.26 -10.85 -11.68
CA PRO A 227 10.01 -12.11 -11.58
C PRO A 227 11.27 -12.01 -12.46
N PRO A 228 12.46 -12.45 -11.96
CA PRO A 228 13.64 -12.53 -12.80
C PRO A 228 13.37 -13.50 -13.96
N LEU A 229 13.67 -13.03 -15.18
CA LEU A 229 13.53 -13.77 -16.45
C LEU A 229 14.33 -15.08 -16.47
#